data_AF-A0A7X5DHU3-F1
#
_entry.id   AF-A0A7X5DHU3-F1
#
_cell.length_a   1.000
_cell.length_b   1.000
_cell.length_c   1.000
_cell.angle_alpha   90.00
_cell.angle_beta   90.00
_cell.angle_gamma   90.00
#
_symmetry.space_group_name_H-M   'P 1'
#
loop_
_entity.id
_entity.type
_entity.pdbx_description
1 polymer ?
#
loop_
_entity_poly.entity_id
_entity_poly.type
_entity_poly.pdbx_seq_one_letter_code
_entity_poly.pdbx_strand_id
1 'polypeptide(L)'
;NGRGPRGVDATDSVEAARAAAVAIARFSGGAVAVSGPTDLVTDGAVVVRAEGGSPLMCSVTGSGCSLGGVAAVYACVADPLTAALAATVAYNRAGAQAAERCSGPGSFQVAFLDALAALTPEEVADAPLAFEEA
;
A
#
# COMPACT_ATOMS: atom_id res chain seq x y z
N ASN A 1 -12.54 4.18 30.99
CA ASN A 1 -12.93 3.42 29.78
C ASN A 1 -11.76 3.30 28.83
N GLY A 2 -10.79 2.44 29.16
CA GLY A 2 -9.57 2.27 28.38
C GLY A 2 -9.74 1.21 27.32
N ARG A 3 -9.71 1.59 26.04
CA ARG A 3 -9.51 0.65 24.94
C ARG A 3 -8.00 0.58 24.73
N GLY A 4 -7.40 -0.55 25.12
CA GLY A 4 -5.95 -0.77 25.01
C GLY A 4 -5.46 -0.69 23.56
N PRO A 5 -4.13 -0.62 23.35
CA PRO A 5 -3.55 -0.59 22.01
C PRO A 5 -3.98 -1.84 21.25
N ARG A 6 -4.61 -1.64 20.09
CA ARG A 6 -5.01 -2.72 19.19
C ARG A 6 -3.82 -3.04 18.29
N GLY A 7 -3.48 -4.32 18.17
CA GLY A 7 -2.38 -4.77 17.33
C GLY A 7 -2.64 -4.47 15.85
N VAL A 8 -1.63 -4.73 15.02
CA VAL A 8 -1.69 -4.57 13.56
C VAL A 8 -2.75 -5.46 12.89
N ASP A 9 -3.24 -6.49 13.58
CA ASP A 9 -4.34 -7.39 13.17
C ASP A 9 -5.75 -6.86 13.51
N ALA A 10 -5.96 -5.55 13.56
CA ALA A 10 -7.30 -5.02 13.80
C ALA A 10 -8.21 -5.37 12.61
N THR A 11 -9.34 -6.04 12.85
CA THR A 11 -10.40 -6.30 11.86
C THR A 11 -11.16 -5.04 11.43
N ASP A 12 -10.65 -3.86 11.78
CA ASP A 12 -11.28 -2.58 11.46
C ASP A 12 -11.05 -2.30 9.97
N SER A 13 -12.10 -1.94 9.23
CA SER A 13 -11.98 -1.61 7.80
C SER A 13 -11.00 -0.46 7.57
N VAL A 14 -10.42 -0.37 6.37
CA VAL A 14 -9.58 0.78 5.95
C VAL A 14 -10.27 2.12 6.23
N GLU A 15 -11.60 2.19 6.05
CA GLU A 15 -12.37 3.40 6.35
C GLU A 15 -12.38 3.77 7.84
N ALA A 16 -12.47 2.77 8.72
CA ALA A 16 -12.40 2.99 10.16
C ALA A 16 -11.02 3.50 10.60
N ALA A 17 -9.97 3.25 9.81
CA ALA A 17 -8.62 3.74 10.05
C ALA A 17 -8.37 5.16 9.51
N ARG A 18 -9.24 5.70 8.63
CA ARG A 18 -9.04 6.99 7.96
C ARG A 18 -8.71 8.13 8.92
N ALA A 19 -9.54 8.33 9.94
CA ALA A 19 -9.35 9.43 10.89
C ALA A 19 -8.01 9.33 11.65
N ALA A 20 -7.59 8.10 11.98
CA ALA A 20 -6.30 7.86 12.63
C ALA A 20 -5.14 8.10 11.66
N ALA A 21 -5.26 7.63 10.41
CA ALA A 21 -4.24 7.82 9.37
C ALA A 21 -4.00 9.31 9.09
N VAL A 22 -5.08 10.09 8.91
CA VAL A 22 -5.01 11.55 8.72
C VAL A 22 -4.36 12.23 9.91
N ALA A 23 -4.73 11.86 11.14
CA ALA A 23 -4.15 12.44 12.35
C ALA A 23 -2.64 12.15 12.48
N ILE A 24 -2.22 10.91 12.17
CA ILE A 24 -0.81 10.49 12.22
C ILE A 24 0.00 11.21 11.12
N ALA A 25 -0.55 11.34 9.91
CA ALA A 25 0.10 12.05 8.82
C ALA A 25 0.32 13.53 9.16
N ARG A 26 -0.72 14.22 9.65
CA ARG A 26 -0.61 15.61 10.14
C ARG A 26 0.40 15.78 11.28
N PHE A 27 0.42 14.83 12.22
CA PHE A 27 1.33 14.88 13.36
C PHE A 27 2.80 14.66 12.96
N SER A 28 3.05 13.71 12.05
CA SER A 28 4.39 13.34 11.63
C SER A 28 4.97 14.26 10.54
N GLY A 29 4.11 14.95 9.78
CA GLY A 29 4.50 15.64 8.55
C GLY A 29 4.87 14.70 7.40
N GLY A 30 4.57 13.40 7.55
CA GLY A 30 4.79 12.37 6.52
C GLY A 30 3.48 11.88 5.91
N ALA A 31 3.55 10.73 5.24
CA ALA A 31 2.38 10.04 4.71
C ALA A 31 2.11 8.73 5.47
N VAL A 32 0.85 8.34 5.51
CA VAL A 32 0.39 7.08 6.08
C VAL A 32 -0.32 6.29 4.98
N ALA A 33 0.12 5.05 4.76
CA ALA A 33 -0.56 4.07 3.93
C ALA A 33 -1.22 3.01 4.82
N VAL A 34 -2.51 2.77 4.60
CA VAL A 34 -3.29 1.73 5.25
C VAL A 34 -3.70 0.73 4.16
N SER A 35 -3.15 -0.48 4.23
CA SER A 35 -3.43 -1.49 3.22
C SER A 35 -4.73 -2.25 3.48
N GLY A 36 -5.38 -2.68 2.41
CA GLY A 36 -6.60 -3.49 2.46
C GLY A 36 -7.09 -3.88 1.06
N PRO A 37 -8.37 -4.29 0.91
CA PRO A 37 -8.94 -4.53 -0.42
C PRO A 37 -8.91 -3.29 -1.33
N THR A 38 -9.01 -2.12 -0.71
CA THR A 38 -8.72 -0.82 -1.32
C THR A 38 -7.82 -0.10 -0.34
N ASP A 39 -6.62 0.26 -0.78
CA ASP A 39 -5.65 0.95 0.06
C ASP A 39 -6.06 2.42 0.24
N LEU A 40 -5.68 2.97 1.39
CA LEU A 40 -5.81 4.39 1.69
C LEU A 40 -4.42 4.97 1.94
N VAL A 41 -4.07 6.03 1.22
CA VAL A 41 -2.83 6.78 1.44
C VAL A 41 -3.16 8.24 1.71
N THR A 42 -2.54 8.85 2.73
CA THR A 42 -2.80 10.24 3.09
C THR A 42 -1.57 10.92 3.67
N ASP A 43 -1.37 12.19 3.33
CA ASP A 43 -0.43 13.12 3.97
C ASP A 43 -1.12 14.01 5.03
N GLY A 44 -2.41 13.77 5.26
CA GLY A 44 -3.24 14.55 6.17
C GLY A 44 -3.94 15.75 5.53
N ALA A 45 -3.61 16.12 4.30
CA ALA A 45 -4.35 17.13 3.52
C ALA A 45 -5.32 16.46 2.54
N VAL A 46 -4.88 15.39 1.88
CA VAL A 46 -5.69 14.60 0.96
C VAL A 46 -5.71 13.14 1.38
N VAL A 47 -6.79 12.44 1.01
CA VAL A 47 -6.94 11.00 1.12
C VAL A 47 -7.01 10.44 -0.30
N VAL A 48 -6.19 9.44 -0.59
CA VAL A 48 -6.11 8.82 -1.91
C VAL A 48 -6.42 7.34 -1.78
N ARG A 49 -7.32 6.83 -2.63
CA ARG A 49 -7.65 5.41 -2.74
C ARG A 49 -6.89 4.79 -3.89
N ALA A 50 -6.29 3.62 -3.64
CA ALA A 50 -5.68 2.80 -4.67
C ALA A 50 -6.25 1.39 -4.62
N GLU A 51 -6.64 0.86 -5.78
CA GLU A 51 -7.13 -0.50 -5.94
C GLU A 51 -6.08 -1.38 -6.63
N GLY A 52 -6.20 -2.70 -6.44
CA GLY A 52 -5.37 -3.70 -7.08
C GLY A 52 -4.81 -4.71 -6.08
N GLY A 53 -3.63 -5.24 -6.37
CA GLY A 53 -3.00 -6.26 -5.54
C GLY A 53 -3.67 -7.62 -5.69
N SER A 54 -3.44 -8.49 -4.71
CA SER A 54 -4.03 -9.83 -4.68
C SER A 54 -4.17 -10.33 -3.25
N PRO A 55 -5.26 -11.06 -2.91
CA PRO A 55 -5.39 -11.75 -1.63
C PRO A 55 -4.23 -12.72 -1.34
N LEU A 56 -3.55 -13.21 -2.37
CA LEU A 56 -2.37 -14.08 -2.23
C LEU A 56 -1.17 -13.37 -1.57
N MET A 57 -1.13 -12.03 -1.58
CA MET A 57 -0.11 -11.26 -0.86
C MET A 57 -0.16 -11.51 0.66
N CYS A 58 -1.34 -11.78 1.22
CA CYS A 58 -1.51 -12.17 2.63
C CYS A 58 -1.01 -13.59 2.92
N SER A 59 -0.77 -14.40 1.89
CA SER A 59 -0.17 -15.74 2.01
C SER A 59 1.35 -15.75 1.87
N VAL A 60 1.98 -14.59 1.63
CA VAL A 60 3.43 -14.43 1.53
C VAL A 60 3.92 -13.65 2.75
N THR A 61 4.69 -14.32 3.61
CA THR A 61 5.27 -13.65 4.79
C THR A 61 6.17 -12.49 4.38
N GLY A 62 6.02 -11.36 5.08
CA GLY A 62 6.84 -10.17 4.85
C GLY A 62 6.40 -9.27 3.69
N SER A 63 5.31 -9.59 2.96
CA SER A 63 4.80 -8.74 1.87
C SER A 63 4.49 -7.30 2.30
N GLY A 64 3.85 -7.12 3.46
CA GLY A 64 3.61 -5.78 4.02
C GLY A 64 4.87 -5.07 4.51
N CYS A 65 5.81 -5.81 5.12
CA CYS A 65 7.06 -5.23 5.60
C CYS A 65 7.94 -4.76 4.43
N SER A 66 8.00 -5.53 3.35
CA SER A 66 8.76 -5.16 2.15
C SER A 66 8.16 -3.94 1.44
N LEU A 67 6.83 -3.76 1.47
CA LEU A 67 6.19 -2.54 0.98
C LEU A 67 6.72 -1.30 1.70
N GLY A 68 6.82 -1.34 3.04
CA GLY A 68 7.42 -0.25 3.82
C GLY A 68 8.86 0.04 3.42
N GLY A 69 9.65 -1.01 3.12
CA GLY A 69 11.01 -0.86 2.60
C GLY A 69 11.06 -0.16 1.23
N VAL A 70 10.15 -0.53 0.32
CA VAL A 70 10.05 0.13 -1.01
C VAL A 70 9.59 1.58 -0.88
N ALA A 71 8.63 1.87 0.00
CA ALA A 71 8.22 3.25 0.31
C ALA A 71 9.39 4.09 0.83
N ALA A 72 10.25 3.51 1.68
CA ALA A 72 11.46 4.20 2.15
C ALA A 72 12.45 4.52 1.01
N VAL A 73 12.59 3.63 0.02
CA VAL A 73 13.42 3.89 -1.17
C VAL A 73 12.87 5.06 -1.99
N TYR A 74 11.56 5.09 -2.25
CA TYR A 74 10.93 6.23 -2.94
C TYR A 74 11.06 7.54 -2.15
N ALA A 75 10.96 7.48 -0.81
CA ALA A 75 11.07 8.66 0.06
C ALA A 75 12.47 9.30 0.02
N CYS A 76 13.49 8.61 -0.47
CA CYS A 76 14.81 9.22 -0.70
C CYS A 76 14.82 10.25 -1.83
N VAL A 77 13.84 10.22 -2.74
CA VAL A 77 13.83 11.03 -3.98
C VAL A 77 12.50 11.73 -4.26
N ALA A 78 11.47 11.51 -3.45
CA ALA A 78 10.14 12.08 -3.62
C ALA A 78 9.56 12.60 -2.28
N ASP A 79 8.53 13.44 -2.37
CA ASP A 79 7.76 13.84 -1.18
C ASP A 79 7.02 12.64 -0.56
N PRO A 80 6.63 12.72 0.73
CA PRO A 80 6.06 11.58 1.46
C PRO A 80 4.82 10.97 0.80
N LEU A 81 3.91 11.80 0.26
CA LEU A 81 2.67 11.30 -0.35
C LEU A 81 2.99 10.55 -1.65
N THR A 82 3.78 11.17 -2.52
CA THR A 82 4.22 10.55 -3.78
C THR A 82 4.97 9.25 -3.53
N ALA A 83 5.85 9.21 -2.52
CA ALA A 83 6.61 8.02 -2.18
C ALA A 83 5.72 6.87 -1.70
N ALA A 84 4.78 7.15 -0.79
CA ALA A 84 3.84 6.15 -0.29
C ALA A 84 2.90 5.65 -1.39
N LEU A 85 2.41 6.55 -2.25
CA LEU A 85 1.56 6.19 -3.39
C LEU A 85 2.29 5.33 -4.42
N ALA A 86 3.48 5.74 -4.85
CA ALA A 86 4.26 5.00 -5.84
C ALA A 86 4.57 3.58 -5.36
N ALA A 87 4.97 3.42 -4.10
CA ALA A 87 5.22 2.11 -3.51
C ALA A 87 3.95 1.25 -3.44
N THR A 88 2.83 1.82 -2.97
CA THR A 88 1.53 1.13 -2.86
C THR A 88 1.05 0.67 -4.23
N VAL A 89 1.08 1.55 -5.22
CA VAL A 89 0.69 1.26 -6.60
C VAL A 89 1.59 0.20 -7.23
N ALA A 90 2.91 0.28 -7.05
CA ALA A 90 3.83 -0.72 -7.57
C ALA A 90 3.49 -2.11 -7.00
N TYR A 91 3.22 -2.21 -5.70
CA TYR A 91 2.80 -3.45 -5.06
C TYR A 91 1.45 -3.95 -5.58
N ASN A 92 0.49 -3.05 -5.77
CA ASN A 92 -0.83 -3.42 -6.29
C ASN A 92 -0.76 -3.94 -7.72
N ARG A 93 0.00 -3.27 -8.59
CA ARG A 93 0.17 -3.69 -9.99
C ARG A 93 0.93 -5.01 -10.08
N ALA A 94 2.06 -5.14 -9.40
CA ALA A 94 2.82 -6.39 -9.40
C ALA A 94 2.01 -7.55 -8.78
N GLY A 95 1.26 -7.28 -7.72
CA GLY A 95 0.40 -8.27 -7.07
C GLY A 95 -0.72 -8.77 -7.99
N ALA A 96 -1.37 -7.86 -8.71
CA ALA A 96 -2.40 -8.22 -9.70
C ALA A 96 -1.81 -9.04 -10.86
N GLN A 97 -0.70 -8.58 -11.45
CA GLN A 97 -0.01 -9.28 -12.54
C GLN A 97 0.47 -10.68 -12.15
N ALA A 98 1.00 -10.83 -10.93
CA ALA A 98 1.44 -12.12 -10.41
C ALA A 98 0.29 -13.10 -10.18
N ALA A 99 -0.87 -12.60 -9.73
CA ALA A 99 -2.04 -13.42 -9.49
C ALA A 99 -2.55 -14.11 -10.75
N GLU A 100 -2.43 -13.45 -11.92
CA GLU A 100 -2.85 -14.00 -13.21
C GLU A 100 -1.99 -15.20 -13.68
N ARG A 101 -0.76 -15.32 -13.18
CA ARG A 101 0.24 -16.27 -13.69
C ARG A 101 0.61 -17.36 -12.69
N CYS A 102 0.11 -17.26 -11.45
CA CYS A 102 0.45 -18.17 -10.37
C CYS A 102 -0.56 -19.32 -10.23
N SER A 103 -0.12 -20.37 -9.52
CA SER A 103 -0.92 -21.55 -9.18
C SER A 103 -1.11 -21.74 -7.67
N GLY A 104 -0.48 -20.89 -6.87
CA GLY A 104 -0.54 -20.89 -5.40
C GLY A 104 0.48 -19.93 -4.78
N PRO A 105 0.56 -19.83 -3.45
CA PRO A 105 1.37 -18.81 -2.77
C PRO A 105 2.88 -18.85 -3.11
N GLY A 106 3.45 -20.04 -3.29
CA GLY A 106 4.86 -20.19 -3.65
C GLY A 106 5.17 -19.67 -5.05
N SER A 107 4.37 -20.04 -6.06
CA SER A 107 4.52 -19.52 -7.42
C SER A 107 4.10 -18.06 -7.54
N PHE A 108 3.17 -17.60 -6.69
CA PHE A 108 2.80 -16.20 -6.56
C PHE A 108 3.97 -15.35 -6.08
N GLN A 109 4.68 -15.77 -5.02
CA GLN A 109 5.84 -15.03 -4.51
C GLN A 109 6.90 -14.83 -5.59
N VAL A 110 7.21 -15.87 -6.36
CA VAL A 110 8.17 -15.79 -7.47
C VAL A 110 7.66 -14.81 -8.55
N ALA A 111 6.42 -15.00 -9.03
CA ALA A 111 5.83 -14.15 -10.05
C ALA A 111 5.69 -12.68 -9.59
N PHE A 112 5.46 -12.45 -8.31
CA PHE A 112 5.34 -11.12 -7.70
C PHE A 112 6.67 -10.38 -7.69
N LEU A 113 7.76 -11.06 -7.33
CA LEU A 113 9.10 -10.49 -7.39
C LEU A 113 9.52 -10.18 -8.83
N ASP A 114 9.22 -11.09 -9.77
CA ASP A 114 9.48 -10.88 -11.19
C ASP A 114 8.67 -9.69 -11.74
N ALA A 115 7.39 -9.57 -11.36
CA ALA A 115 6.54 -8.45 -11.75
C ALA A 115 7.06 -7.12 -11.18
N LEU A 116 7.46 -7.08 -9.90
CA LEU A 116 8.08 -5.90 -9.31
C LEU A 116 9.35 -5.47 -10.05
N ALA A 117 10.18 -6.43 -10.47
CA ALA A 117 11.40 -6.14 -11.22
C ALA A 117 11.14 -5.68 -12.66
N ALA A 118 10.01 -6.09 -13.26
CA ALA A 118 9.64 -5.76 -14.63
C ALA A 118 8.78 -4.50 -14.77
N LEU A 119 8.22 -3.97 -13.66
CA LEU A 119 7.37 -2.79 -13.65
C LEU A 119 8.03 -1.58 -14.33
N THR A 120 7.27 -0.92 -15.19
CA THR A 120 7.71 0.33 -15.81
C THR A 120 7.19 1.57 -15.05
N PRO A 121 7.85 2.73 -15.18
CA PRO A 121 7.36 3.98 -14.63
C PRO A 121 5.94 4.34 -15.10
N GLU A 122 5.62 4.06 -16.36
CA GLU A 122 4.30 4.32 -16.96
C GLU A 122 3.22 3.47 -16.29
N GLU A 123 3.50 2.19 -16.00
CA GLU A 123 2.54 1.32 -15.31
C GLU A 123 2.21 1.80 -13.90
N VAL A 124 3.16 2.47 -13.23
CA VAL A 124 2.94 3.10 -11.92
C VAL A 124 2.20 4.43 -12.07
N ALA A 125 2.58 5.27 -13.05
CA ALA A 125 1.97 6.58 -13.27
C ALA A 125 0.51 6.48 -13.75
N ASP A 126 0.16 5.47 -14.55
CA ASP A 126 -1.17 5.25 -15.10
C ASP A 126 -2.10 4.51 -14.12
N ALA A 127 -1.71 4.37 -12.85
CA ALA A 127 -2.56 3.74 -11.85
C ALA A 127 -3.81 4.59 -11.55
N PRO A 128 -5.01 3.98 -11.58
CA PRO A 128 -6.22 4.70 -11.21
C PRO A 128 -6.16 5.05 -9.72
N LEU A 129 -6.24 6.34 -9.42
CA LEU A 129 -6.26 6.88 -8.07
C LEU A 129 -7.50 7.74 -7.90
N ALA A 130 -8.23 7.54 -6.80
CA ALA A 130 -9.35 8.42 -6.43
C ALA A 130 -8.92 9.35 -5.30
N PHE A 131 -9.10 10.65 -5.51
CA PHE A 131 -8.70 11.69 -4.57
C PHE A 131 -9.90 12.25 -3.80
N GLU A 132 -9.73 12.37 -2.49
CA GLU A 132 -10.72 12.88 -1.54
C GLU A 132 -10.03 13.91 -0.61
N GLU A 133 -10.79 14.85 -0.07
CA GLU A 133 -10.30 15.77 0.96
C GLU A 133 -10.25 15.07 2.33
N ALA A 134 -9.19 15.33 3.12
CA ALA A 134 -8.89 14.59 4.35
C ALA A 134 -9.79 14.91 5.56
#